data_AF-A0A947H6N6-F1
#
_entry.id   AF-A0A947H6N6-F1
#
_cell.length_a   1.000
_cell.length_b   1.000
_cell.length_c   1.000
_cell.angle_alpha   90.00
_cell.angle_beta   90.00
_cell.angle_gamma   90.00
#
_symmetry.space_group_name_H-M   'P 1'
#
loop_
_entity.id
_entity.type
_entity.pdbx_description
1 polymer ?
#
loop_
_entity_poly.entity_id
_entity_poly.type
_entity_poly.pdbx_seq_one_letter_code
_entity_poly.pdbx_strand_id
1 'polypeptide(L)'
;MSKDEFLSHEELTVAASGYLPPFWAVLLLFKRWRVNYFTRYHLIHAALLNLANLLILILTGGLTTLIASFSGYNFLLTLLTGSLIALSLLVTATFMAYCAWNASKGNYTVIPGLSQLYYLMFSQRPDSSPEALIRHHKQVKSARQSAFRKPSRRERNE
;
A
#
# COMPACT_ATOMS: atom_id res chain seq x y z
N MET A 1 28.77 3.86 12.73
CA MET A 1 27.31 3.79 12.45
C MET A 1 27.14 3.30 11.03
N SER A 2 26.57 2.11 10.84
CA SER A 2 26.41 1.46 9.54
C SER A 2 25.20 2.04 8.80
N LYS A 3 25.39 2.42 7.53
CA LYS A 3 24.42 3.10 6.65
C LYS A 3 23.26 2.23 6.14
N ASP A 4 22.94 1.13 6.81
CA ASP A 4 21.85 0.20 6.47
C ASP A 4 20.67 0.28 7.47
N GLU A 5 20.57 1.40 8.18
CA GLU A 5 19.48 1.69 9.11
C GLU A 5 18.19 1.90 8.32
N PHE A 6 17.18 1.07 8.62
CA PHE A 6 15.74 1.33 8.52
C PHE A 6 15.33 2.44 7.52
N LEU A 7 14.57 2.07 6.48
CA LEU A 7 13.78 3.03 5.67
C LEU A 7 13.34 4.21 6.55
N SER A 8 13.72 5.41 6.14
CA SER A 8 13.64 6.57 7.03
C SER A 8 12.19 6.77 7.47
N HIS A 9 11.98 7.25 8.69
CA HIS A 9 10.62 7.46 9.20
C HIS A 9 9.79 8.37 8.26
N GLU A 10 10.48 9.25 7.53
CA GLU A 10 9.95 10.10 6.48
C GLU A 10 9.41 9.30 5.27
N GLU A 11 10.15 8.31 4.76
CA GLU A 11 9.72 7.44 3.65
C GLU A 11 8.50 6.60 4.03
N LEU A 12 8.46 6.13 5.28
CA LEU A 12 7.33 5.44 5.87
C LEU A 12 6.08 6.31 5.92
N THR A 13 6.21 7.54 6.41
CA THR A 13 5.09 8.50 6.48
C THR A 13 4.61 8.91 5.10
N VAL A 14 5.51 9.07 4.13
CA VAL A 14 5.15 9.35 2.73
C VAL A 14 4.41 8.16 2.11
N ALA A 15 4.87 6.93 2.35
CA ALA A 15 4.18 5.73 1.87
C ALA A 15 2.78 5.58 2.49
N ALA A 16 2.62 5.87 3.78
CA ALA A 16 1.32 5.82 4.46
C ALA A 16 0.38 6.94 3.97
N SER A 17 0.87 8.17 3.89
CA SER A 17 0.08 9.33 3.42
C SER A 17 -0.32 9.22 1.95
N GLY A 18 0.46 8.51 1.12
CA GLY A 18 0.09 8.19 -0.26
C GLY A 18 -1.27 7.52 -0.41
N TYR A 19 -1.70 6.70 0.55
CA TYR A 19 -3.00 6.02 0.47
C TYR A 19 -4.19 6.95 0.61
N LEU A 20 -4.01 8.15 1.16
CA LEU A 20 -5.07 9.16 1.25
C LEU A 20 -5.26 9.84 -0.12
N PRO A 21 -6.46 9.85 -0.70
CA PRO A 21 -6.76 10.72 -1.83
C PRO A 21 -6.75 12.20 -1.38
N PRO A 22 -6.24 13.16 -2.18
CA PRO A 22 -5.48 13.00 -3.43
C PRO A 22 -3.95 12.99 -3.19
N PHE A 23 -3.48 12.71 -1.97
CA PHE A 23 -2.08 12.87 -1.56
C PHE A 23 -1.10 12.07 -2.41
N TRP A 24 -1.45 10.88 -2.91
CA TRP A 24 -0.60 10.16 -3.86
C TRP A 24 -0.24 11.02 -5.08
N ALA A 25 -1.20 11.78 -5.63
CA ALA A 25 -1.00 12.60 -6.82
C ALA A 25 -0.05 13.76 -6.50
N VAL A 26 -0.27 14.42 -5.37
CA VAL A 26 0.58 15.52 -4.89
C VAL A 26 2.00 15.03 -4.63
N LEU A 27 2.16 13.90 -3.95
CA LEU A 27 3.47 13.34 -3.58
C LEU A 27 4.26 12.85 -4.81
N LEU A 28 3.59 12.42 -5.88
CA LEU A 28 4.23 12.06 -7.16
C LEU A 28 4.81 13.27 -7.91
N LEU A 29 4.33 14.50 -7.66
CA LEU A 29 4.91 15.73 -8.26
C LEU A 29 6.32 16.00 -7.76
N PHE A 30 6.65 15.58 -6.53
CA PHE A 30 7.95 15.81 -5.94
C PHE A 30 8.96 14.76 -6.42
N LYS A 31 10.00 15.22 -7.13
CA LYS A 31 11.07 14.37 -7.68
C LYS A 31 11.71 13.47 -6.62
N ARG A 32 11.86 13.95 -5.37
CA ARG A 32 12.43 13.18 -4.25
C ARG A 32 11.71 11.85 -4.03
N TRP A 33 10.38 11.88 -3.95
CA TRP A 33 9.56 10.70 -3.64
C TRP A 33 9.36 9.78 -4.84
N ARG A 34 9.38 10.35 -6.05
CA ARG A 34 9.28 9.61 -7.31
C ARG A 34 10.56 8.82 -7.65
N VAL A 35 11.73 9.30 -7.23
CA VAL A 35 13.01 8.61 -7.54
C VAL A 35 13.29 7.48 -6.54
N ASN A 36 12.86 7.64 -5.29
CA ASN A 36 12.98 6.58 -4.30
C ASN A 36 12.01 5.42 -4.63
N TYR A 37 12.59 4.23 -4.84
CA TYR A 37 11.87 3.04 -5.26
C TYR A 37 10.73 2.65 -4.30
N PHE A 38 10.99 2.72 -2.99
CA PHE A 38 10.04 2.31 -1.96
C PHE A 38 8.80 3.23 -1.94
N THR A 39 9.00 4.54 -1.88
CA THR A 39 7.90 5.51 -1.93
C THR A 39 7.21 5.49 -3.27
N ARG A 40 7.95 5.40 -4.39
CA ARG A 40 7.36 5.32 -5.73
C ARG A 40 6.40 4.14 -5.86
N TYR A 41 6.81 2.97 -5.38
CA TYR A 41 5.96 1.77 -5.38
C TYR A 41 4.66 2.01 -4.60
N HIS A 42 4.73 2.52 -3.38
CA HIS A 42 3.55 2.77 -2.54
C HIS A 42 2.63 3.86 -3.11
N LEU A 43 3.22 4.92 -3.69
CA LEU A 43 2.46 6.00 -4.32
C LEU A 43 1.70 5.52 -5.57
N ILE A 44 2.35 4.73 -6.43
CA ILE A 44 1.69 4.14 -7.61
C ILE A 44 0.64 3.12 -7.17
N HIS A 45 0.93 2.32 -6.16
CA HIS A 45 -0.02 1.35 -5.61
C HIS A 45 -1.28 2.03 -5.05
N ALA A 46 -1.10 3.10 -4.27
CA ALA A 46 -2.19 3.93 -3.78
C ALA A 46 -2.98 4.59 -4.92
N ALA A 47 -2.30 5.05 -5.97
CA ALA A 47 -2.94 5.60 -7.16
C ALA A 47 -3.84 4.55 -7.85
N LEU A 48 -3.32 3.34 -8.08
CA LEU A 48 -4.07 2.25 -8.71
C LEU A 48 -5.30 1.85 -7.89
N LEU A 49 -5.18 1.75 -6.57
CA LEU A 49 -6.30 1.45 -5.68
C LEU A 49 -7.39 2.53 -5.74
N ASN A 50 -6.99 3.80 -5.65
CA ASN A 50 -7.94 4.92 -5.69
C ASN A 50 -8.61 5.06 -7.06
N LEU A 51 -7.87 4.84 -8.16
CA LEU A 51 -8.43 4.84 -9.51
C LEU A 51 -9.37 3.66 -9.74
N ALA A 52 -9.03 2.47 -9.24
CA ALA A 52 -9.92 1.31 -9.31
C ALA A 52 -11.21 1.54 -8.51
N ASN A 53 -11.11 2.13 -7.32
CA ASN A 53 -12.28 2.47 -6.53
C ASN A 53 -13.15 3.53 -7.21
N LEU A 54 -12.53 4.57 -7.79
CA LEU A 54 -13.23 5.57 -8.59
C LEU A 54 -13.94 4.94 -9.79
N LEU A 55 -13.28 4.00 -10.49
CA LEU A 55 -13.88 3.28 -11.60
C LEU A 55 -15.09 2.45 -11.14
N ILE A 56 -15.00 1.74 -10.02
CA ILE A 56 -16.12 1.00 -9.44
C ILE A 56 -17.29 1.95 -9.17
N LEU A 57 -17.04 3.09 -8.52
CA LEU A 57 -18.09 4.08 -8.23
C LEU A 57 -18.75 4.63 -9.50
N ILE A 58 -17.96 4.96 -10.53
CA ILE A 58 -18.47 5.42 -11.83
C ILE A 58 -19.30 4.33 -12.51
N LEU A 59 -18.81 3.09 -12.53
CA LEU A 59 -19.52 1.97 -13.15
C LEU A 59 -20.81 1.64 -12.41
N THR A 60 -20.81 1.64 -11.08
CA THR A 60 -22.01 1.42 -10.26
C THR A 60 -23.03 2.53 -10.47
N GLY A 61 -22.60 3.80 -10.47
CA GLY A 61 -23.47 4.93 -10.77
C GLY A 61 -24.02 4.88 -12.20
N GLY A 62 -23.16 4.66 -13.18
CA GLY A 62 -23.53 4.55 -14.60
C GLY A 62 -24.51 3.40 -14.86
N LEU A 63 -24.24 2.22 -14.31
CA LEU A 63 -25.14 1.07 -14.41
C LEU A 63 -26.49 1.36 -13.74
N THR A 64 -26.50 2.03 -12.60
CA THR A 64 -27.73 2.44 -11.93
C THR A 64 -28.55 3.38 -12.80
N THR A 65 -27.92 4.41 -13.38
CA THR A 65 -28.60 5.34 -14.29
C THR A 65 -29.13 4.65 -15.54
N LEU A 66 -28.39 3.67 -16.07
CA LEU A 66 -28.81 2.86 -17.21
C LEU A 66 -30.03 2.00 -16.86
N ILE A 67 -30.02 1.30 -15.73
CA ILE A 67 -31.17 0.48 -15.30
C ILE A 67 -32.39 1.38 -15.02
N ALA A 68 -32.16 2.54 -14.40
CA ALA A 68 -33.21 3.51 -14.10
C ALA A 68 -33.82 4.14 -15.36
N SER A 69 -33.10 4.23 -16.48
CA SER A 69 -33.68 4.73 -17.74
C SER A 69 -34.71 3.78 -18.35
N PHE A 70 -34.60 2.46 -18.08
CA PHE A 70 -35.57 1.47 -18.55
C PHE A 70 -36.70 1.19 -17.55
N SER A 71 -36.39 1.19 -16.25
CA SER A 71 -37.31 0.74 -15.20
C SER A 71 -37.78 1.83 -14.22
N GLY A 72 -37.24 3.05 -14.36
CA GLY A 72 -37.40 4.12 -13.38
C GLY A 72 -36.54 3.92 -12.13
N TYR A 73 -36.39 4.98 -11.34
CA TYR A 73 -35.81 4.86 -10.00
C TYR A 73 -36.82 4.23 -9.05
N ASN A 74 -36.46 3.07 -8.49
CA ASN A 74 -37.22 2.42 -7.44
C ASN A 74 -36.38 2.29 -6.16
N PHE A 75 -37.08 2.06 -5.05
CA PHE A 75 -36.46 1.95 -3.73
C PHE A 75 -35.37 0.88 -3.69
N LEU A 76 -35.62 -0.29 -4.28
CA LEU A 76 -34.69 -1.41 -4.26
C LEU A 76 -33.40 -1.09 -5.02
N LEU A 77 -33.51 -0.51 -6.21
CA LEU A 77 -32.36 -0.07 -7.00
C LEU A 77 -31.53 0.96 -6.23
N THR A 78 -32.19 1.95 -5.63
CA THR A 78 -31.51 3.00 -4.84
C THR A 78 -30.80 2.42 -3.61
N LEU A 79 -31.46 1.50 -2.90
CA LEU A 79 -30.92 0.83 -1.72
C LEU A 79 -29.70 -0.03 -2.07
N LEU A 80 -29.78 -0.82 -3.15
CA LEU A 80 -28.68 -1.66 -3.61
C LEU A 80 -27.49 -0.82 -4.04
N THR A 81 -27.70 0.20 -4.87
CA THR A 81 -26.65 1.11 -5.32
C THR A 81 -25.98 1.82 -4.13
N GLY A 82 -26.78 2.37 -3.21
CA GLY A 82 -26.25 3.03 -2.02
C GLY A 82 -25.44 2.08 -1.13
N SER A 83 -25.91 0.85 -0.95
CA SER A 83 -25.21 -0.19 -0.17
C SER A 83 -23.90 -0.62 -0.83
N LEU A 84 -23.87 -0.77 -2.16
CA LEU A 84 -22.65 -1.11 -2.90
C LEU A 84 -21.60 0.00 -2.81
N ILE A 85 -22.02 1.26 -2.94
CA ILE A 85 -21.15 2.43 -2.75
C ILE A 85 -20.62 2.48 -1.32
N ALA A 86 -21.50 2.34 -0.32
CA ALA A 86 -21.12 2.35 1.09
C ALA A 86 -20.13 1.23 1.42
N LEU A 87 -20.37 0.02 0.90
CA LEU A 87 -19.47 -1.13 1.08
C LEU A 87 -18.10 -0.88 0.44
N SER A 88 -18.06 -0.34 -0.78
CA SER A 88 -16.81 0.03 -1.46
C SER A 88 -16.00 1.06 -0.67
N LEU A 89 -16.66 2.10 -0.14
CA LEU A 89 -16.03 3.10 0.72
C LEU A 89 -15.54 2.51 2.04
N LEU A 90 -16.34 1.63 2.67
CA LEU A 90 -15.99 0.99 3.93
C LEU A 90 -14.77 0.06 3.78
N VAL A 91 -14.73 -0.74 2.71
CA VAL A 91 -13.59 -1.61 2.40
C VAL A 91 -12.33 -0.75 2.18
N THR A 92 -12.45 0.35 1.45
CA THR A 92 -11.33 1.26 1.19
C THR A 92 -10.83 1.92 2.49
N ALA A 93 -11.73 2.41 3.35
CA ALA A 93 -11.39 3.01 4.63
C ALA A 93 -10.72 2.01 5.59
N THR A 94 -11.28 0.80 5.69
CA THR A 94 -10.71 -0.29 6.51
C THR A 94 -9.32 -0.66 6.01
N PHE A 95 -9.13 -0.71 4.70
CA PHE A 95 -7.85 -1.00 4.09
C PHE A 95 -6.80 0.10 4.38
N MET A 96 -7.16 1.37 4.22
CA MET A 96 -6.28 2.48 4.60
C MET A 96 -5.91 2.44 6.08
N ALA A 97 -6.88 2.18 6.97
CA ALA A 97 -6.64 2.04 8.40
C ALA A 97 -5.69 0.88 8.72
N TYR A 98 -5.85 -0.27 8.04
CA TYR A 98 -4.95 -1.41 8.17
C TYR A 98 -3.52 -1.08 7.71
N CYS A 99 -3.35 -0.37 6.59
CA CYS A 99 -2.04 0.07 6.14
C CYS A 99 -1.40 1.07 7.10
N ALA A 100 -2.17 2.06 7.60
CA ALA A 100 -1.69 3.05 8.56
C ALA A 100 -1.27 2.39 9.89
N TRP A 101 -2.05 1.43 10.39
CA TRP A 101 -1.74 0.66 11.59
C TRP A 101 -0.49 -0.20 11.46
N ASN A 102 -0.27 -0.80 10.29
CA ASN A 102 0.97 -1.56 10.05
C ASN A 102 2.18 -0.63 9.91
N ALA A 103 2.03 0.50 9.21
CA ALA A 103 3.08 1.51 9.09
C ALA A 103 3.49 2.08 10.46
N SER A 104 2.53 2.35 11.36
CA SER A 104 2.84 2.84 12.73
C SER A 104 3.61 1.83 13.58
N LYS A 105 3.49 0.53 13.26
CA LYS A 105 4.26 -0.55 13.88
C LYS A 105 5.59 -0.85 13.17
N GLY A 106 5.94 -0.10 12.12
CA GLY A 106 7.13 -0.34 11.30
C GLY A 106 7.05 -1.62 10.47
N ASN A 107 5.85 -2.19 10.29
CA ASN A 107 5.60 -3.37 9.47
C ASN A 107 5.11 -2.95 8.08
N TYR A 108 5.79 -3.42 7.05
CA TYR A 108 5.41 -3.14 5.66
C TYR A 108 4.42 -4.18 5.14
N THR A 109 3.24 -3.73 4.73
CA THR A 109 2.22 -4.60 4.15
C THR A 109 2.27 -4.50 2.63
N VAL A 110 2.90 -5.50 2.01
CA VAL A 110 2.92 -5.71 0.56
C VAL A 110 1.76 -6.65 0.24
N ILE A 111 0.71 -6.18 -0.44
CA ILE A 111 -0.42 -7.04 -0.84
C ILE A 111 0.02 -7.88 -2.04
N PRO A 112 0.12 -9.22 -1.95
CA PRO A 112 0.68 -10.04 -3.01
C PRO A 112 -0.01 -9.85 -4.39
N GLY A 113 -1.34 -9.70 -4.45
CA GLY A 113 -2.07 -9.55 -5.72
C GLY A 113 -1.80 -8.24 -6.47
N LEU A 114 -1.92 -7.09 -5.80
CA LEU A 114 -1.62 -5.79 -6.44
C LEU A 114 -0.12 -5.57 -6.67
N SER A 115 0.72 -6.18 -5.81
CA SER A 115 2.17 -6.23 -6.03
C SER A 115 2.51 -6.96 -7.32
N GLN A 116 1.89 -8.12 -7.56
CA GLN A 116 2.07 -8.88 -8.79
C GLN A 116 1.67 -8.07 -10.02
N LEU A 117 0.54 -7.34 -9.97
CA LEU A 117 0.11 -6.47 -11.07
C LEU A 117 1.09 -5.31 -11.32
N TYR A 118 1.60 -4.68 -10.25
CA TYR A 118 2.64 -3.66 -10.35
C TYR A 118 3.93 -4.23 -10.95
N TYR A 119 4.39 -5.39 -10.49
CA TYR A 119 5.58 -6.03 -11.03
C TYR A 119 5.38 -6.46 -12.49
N LEU A 120 4.19 -6.92 -12.87
CA LEU A 120 3.88 -7.26 -14.25
C LEU A 120 3.97 -6.04 -15.17
N MET A 121 3.46 -4.89 -14.72
CA MET A 121 3.35 -3.67 -15.52
C MET A 121 4.61 -2.80 -15.49
N PHE A 122 5.38 -2.84 -14.40
CA PHE A 122 6.45 -1.88 -14.10
C PHE A 122 7.80 -2.51 -13.71
N SER A 123 7.94 -3.84 -13.71
CA SER A 123 9.23 -4.48 -13.45
C SER A 123 10.15 -4.40 -14.68
N GLN A 124 11.16 -3.53 -14.58
CA GLN A 124 12.35 -3.57 -15.43
C GLN A 124 13.60 -4.04 -14.66
N ARG A 125 13.47 -4.68 -13.48
CA ARG A 125 14.64 -5.11 -12.69
C ARG A 125 14.63 -6.61 -12.36
N PRO A 126 15.73 -7.33 -12.65
CA PRO A 126 15.85 -8.79 -12.44
C PRO A 126 15.64 -9.27 -11.00
N ASP A 127 15.89 -8.44 -9.99
CA ASP A 127 15.88 -8.85 -8.57
C ASP A 127 14.56 -8.56 -7.82
N SER A 128 13.51 -8.17 -8.54
CA SER A 128 12.27 -7.66 -7.94
C SER A 128 11.18 -8.71 -7.76
N SER A 129 11.51 -10.01 -7.84
CA SER A 129 10.50 -11.05 -7.66
C SER A 129 9.91 -11.02 -6.24
N PRO A 130 8.62 -11.37 -6.07
CA PRO A 130 7.97 -11.41 -4.75
C PRO A 130 8.76 -12.26 -3.74
N GLU A 131 9.39 -13.33 -4.22
CA GLU A 131 10.20 -14.25 -3.46
C GLU A 131 11.54 -13.65 -3.02
N ALA A 132 12.14 -12.77 -3.83
CA ALA A 132 13.34 -12.03 -3.46
C ALA A 132 13.04 -11.02 -2.34
N LEU A 133 11.90 -10.32 -2.43
CA LEU A 133 11.45 -9.37 -1.40
C LEU A 133 11.10 -10.06 -0.07
N ILE A 134 10.44 -11.22 -0.14
CA ILE A 134 10.12 -12.06 1.03
C ILE A 134 11.41 -12.62 1.65
N ARG A 135 12.37 -13.08 0.83
CA ARG A 135 13.68 -13.56 1.32
C ARG A 135 14.46 -12.45 2.02
N HIS A 136 14.53 -11.26 1.42
CA HIS A 136 15.16 -10.11 2.05
C HIS A 136 14.50 -9.75 3.39
N HIS A 137 13.15 -9.77 3.46
CA HIS A 137 12.42 -9.54 4.72
C HIS A 137 12.74 -10.59 5.78
N LYS A 138 12.79 -11.87 5.42
CA LYS A 138 13.15 -12.95 6.34
C LYS A 138 14.58 -12.79 6.85
N GLN A 139 15.53 -12.45 5.96
CA GLN A 139 16.94 -12.22 6.32
C GLN A 139 17.13 -11.03 7.26
N VAL A 140 16.45 -9.90 7.03
CA VAL A 140 16.52 -8.73 7.90
C VAL A 140 15.91 -9.01 9.28
N LYS A 141 14.81 -9.76 9.33
CA LYS A 141 14.16 -10.14 10.60
C LYS A 141 15.02 -11.10 11.42
N SER A 142 15.67 -12.08 10.78
CA SER A 142 16.63 -12.97 11.45
C SER A 142 17.90 -12.23 11.90
N ALA A 143 18.37 -11.25 11.13
CA ALA A 143 19.54 -10.43 11.48
C ALA A 143 19.27 -9.54 12.71
N ARG A 144 18.05 -9.02 12.87
CA ARG A 144 17.64 -8.29 14.09
C ARG A 144 17.58 -9.20 15.32
N GLN A 145 17.10 -10.43 15.17
CA GLN A 145 17.07 -11.40 16.27
C GLN A 145 18.46 -11.85 16.71
N SER A 146 19.42 -11.97 15.79
CA SER A 146 20.81 -12.32 16.12
C SER A 146 21.60 -11.15 16.70
N ALA A 147 21.32 -9.90 16.27
CA ALA A 147 21.94 -8.69 16.83
C ALA A 147 21.53 -8.43 18.29
N PHE A 148 20.30 -8.79 18.67
CA PHE A 148 19.83 -8.71 20.07
C PHE A 148 20.43 -9.80 20.97
N ARG A 149 21.11 -10.78 20.38
CA ARG A 149 21.72 -11.94 21.04
C ARG A 149 23.26 -11.85 21.02
N LYS A 150 23.82 -10.65 21.15
CA LYS A 150 25.26 -10.54 21.45
C LYS A 150 25.49 -10.81 22.95
N PRO A 151 26.33 -11.79 23.32
CA PRO A 151 26.62 -12.09 24.71
C PRO A 151 27.50 -10.98 25.29
N SER A 152 27.18 -10.54 26.51
CA SER A 152 28.08 -9.76 27.36
C SER A 152 29.30 -10.62 27.73
N ARG A 153 30.28 -10.72 26.83
CA ARG A 153 31.61 -11.23 27.21
C ARG A 153 32.49 -10.01 27.46
N ARG A 154 32.35 -9.44 28.65
CA ARG A 154 33.32 -8.47 29.17
C ARG A 154 34.54 -9.27 29.60
N GLU A 155 35.65 -8.90 28.99
CA GLU A 155 37.00 -9.37 29.25
C GLU A 155 37.32 -9.36 30.75
N ARG A 156 37.86 -10.48 31.23
CA ARG A 156 38.80 -10.53 32.35
C ARG A 156 39.89 -11.52 31.96
N ASN A 157 40.83 -11.02 31.18
CA ASN A 157 42.21 -11.49 31.22
C ASN A 157 43.01 -10.28 31.67
N GLU A 158 43.34 -10.27 32.96
CA GLU A 158 44.59 -9.81 33.58
C GLU A 158 44.44 -9.99 35.09
#